data_AF-A0A2S0U8W6-F1
#
_entry.id   AF-A0A2S0U8W6-F1
#
_cell.length_a   1.000
_cell.length_b   1.000
_cell.length_c   1.000
_cell.angle_alpha   90.00
_cell.angle_beta   90.00
_cell.angle_gamma   90.00
#
_symmetry.space_group_name_H-M   'P 1'
#
loop_
_entity.id
_entity.type
_entity.pdbx_description
1 polymer ?
#
loop_
_entity_poly.entity_id
_entity_poly.type
_entity_poly.pdbx_seq_one_letter_code
_entity_poly.pdbx_strand_id
1 'polypeptide(L)'
;MIAKKLMITMLAVSSLVSLQPVFADGSDLKSVDEQSMETQAIKIQNTKETAMPTAPRNKHIVYMLFADEEDWFKWTNNTGKPQFVEASLAALGEKNSVRMAAQIEYDADHESPLMIHDEVAKPHWREGVTMKGLYVPDGASIYFRMTYEKFIVPMKETYVFKVNSHEAN
;
A
#
# COMPACT_ATOMS: atom_id res chain seq x y z
N MET A 1 -35.93 -25.93 15.95
CA MET A 1 -34.60 -25.64 15.38
C MET A 1 -34.82 -24.99 14.03
N ILE A 2 -34.74 -23.66 13.97
CA ILE A 2 -35.14 -22.84 12.81
C ILE A 2 -33.87 -22.45 12.06
N ALA A 3 -33.68 -23.00 10.86
CA ALA A 3 -32.61 -22.59 9.95
C ALA A 3 -32.95 -21.20 9.37
N LYS A 4 -32.13 -20.20 9.68
CA LYS A 4 -32.28 -18.84 9.14
C LYS A 4 -31.61 -18.74 7.76
N LYS A 5 -32.37 -18.13 6.85
CA LYS A 5 -32.07 -17.74 5.47
C LYS A 5 -30.78 -16.92 5.35
N LEU A 6 -30.06 -17.09 4.23
CA LEU A 6 -29.47 -15.97 3.49
C LEU A 6 -29.47 -16.32 1.99
N MET A 7 -30.38 -15.69 1.23
CA MET A 7 -30.36 -15.67 -0.24
C MET A 7 -29.58 -14.41 -0.65
N ILE A 8 -28.50 -14.58 -1.42
CA ILE A 8 -27.78 -13.47 -2.06
C ILE A 8 -28.38 -13.29 -3.45
N THR A 9 -29.10 -12.18 -3.64
CA THR A 9 -29.59 -11.73 -4.95
C THR A 9 -28.46 -10.96 -5.63
N MET A 10 -27.85 -11.56 -6.66
CA MET A 10 -26.88 -10.87 -7.52
C MET A 10 -27.64 -9.97 -8.51
N LEU A 11 -27.52 -8.65 -8.37
CA LEU A 11 -28.00 -7.68 -9.37
C LEU A 11 -26.84 -7.37 -10.32
N ALA A 12 -26.90 -7.88 -11.55
CA ALA A 12 -26.03 -7.44 -12.63
C ALA A 12 -26.69 -6.22 -13.31
N VAL A 13 -26.14 -5.02 -13.09
CA VAL A 13 -26.56 -3.82 -13.81
C VAL A 13 -25.73 -3.71 -15.08
N SER A 14 -26.43 -3.81 -16.21
CA SER A 14 -25.95 -3.60 -17.56
C SER A 14 -26.00 -2.12 -17.94
N SER A 15 -24.98 -1.62 -18.65
CA SER A 15 -25.16 -0.71 -19.79
C SER A 15 -23.85 -0.54 -20.55
N LEU A 16 -23.80 -1.06 -21.77
CA LEU A 16 -22.87 -0.58 -22.80
C LEU A 16 -23.41 0.75 -23.32
N VAL A 17 -22.70 1.84 -23.07
CA VAL A 17 -22.95 3.11 -23.77
C VAL A 17 -22.07 3.10 -25.03
N SER A 18 -22.71 2.97 -26.19
CA SER A 18 -22.06 3.18 -27.48
C SER A 18 -21.93 4.69 -27.75
N LEU A 19 -20.71 5.23 -27.70
CA LEU A 19 -20.43 6.58 -28.17
C LEU A 19 -20.18 6.54 -29.69
N GLN A 20 -20.99 7.24 -30.47
CA GLN A 20 -20.62 7.62 -31.84
C GLN A 20 -19.96 9.00 -31.80
N PRO A 21 -18.84 9.23 -32.50
CA PRO A 21 -18.28 10.57 -32.63
C PRO A 21 -19.07 11.39 -33.65
N VAL A 22 -19.67 12.49 -33.19
CA VAL A 22 -20.11 13.60 -34.04
C VAL A 22 -18.87 14.48 -34.28
N PHE A 23 -18.41 14.57 -35.52
CA PHE A 23 -17.38 15.53 -35.92
C PHE A 23 -18.03 16.90 -36.09
N ALA A 24 -17.69 17.84 -35.21
CA ALA A 24 -17.95 19.26 -35.40
C ALA A 24 -16.62 19.95 -35.76
N ASP A 25 -16.65 20.60 -36.93
CA ASP A 25 -15.63 21.47 -37.49
C ASP A 25 -15.69 22.85 -36.82
N GLY A 26 -14.54 23.51 -36.62
CA GLY A 26 -14.49 24.88 -36.12
C GLY A 26 -13.59 25.10 -34.89
N SER A 27 -12.35 25.50 -35.17
CA SER A 27 -11.54 26.48 -34.43
C SER A 27 -11.91 26.80 -32.97
N ASP A 28 -11.22 26.15 -32.03
CA ASP A 28 -10.78 26.79 -30.78
C ASP A 28 -9.64 25.96 -30.15
N LEU A 29 -8.44 26.21 -30.66
CA LEU A 29 -7.18 25.83 -30.00
C LEU A 29 -7.00 26.69 -28.74
N LYS A 30 -7.60 26.28 -27.62
CA LYS A 30 -7.19 26.63 -26.24
C LYS A 30 -8.05 25.89 -25.20
N SER A 31 -7.66 24.65 -24.91
CA SER A 31 -7.78 23.99 -23.58
C SER A 31 -7.27 22.55 -23.71
N VAL A 32 -6.00 22.41 -24.09
CA VAL A 32 -5.24 21.20 -23.79
C VAL A 32 -4.33 21.58 -22.64
N ASP A 33 -4.88 21.66 -21.44
CA ASP A 33 -4.09 21.68 -20.22
C ASP A 33 -4.99 21.20 -19.07
N GLU A 34 -4.42 20.32 -18.25
CA GLU A 34 -4.95 19.73 -17.00
C GLU A 34 -5.80 18.45 -17.08
N GLN A 35 -6.63 18.19 -18.10
CA GLN A 35 -7.40 16.92 -18.15
C GLN A 35 -6.72 15.74 -18.88
N SER A 36 -5.61 15.96 -19.59
CA SER A 36 -5.03 14.92 -20.48
C SER A 36 -3.88 14.09 -19.88
N MET A 37 -3.62 14.20 -18.58
CA MET A 37 -2.68 13.32 -17.85
C MET A 37 -3.36 12.42 -16.82
N GLU A 38 -4.67 12.59 -16.58
CA GLU A 38 -5.54 11.62 -15.90
C GLU A 38 -5.87 10.43 -16.82
N THR A 39 -4.93 10.03 -17.69
CA THR A 39 -5.00 8.82 -18.49
C THR A 39 -4.89 7.61 -17.56
N GLN A 40 -6.02 7.22 -16.96
CA GLN A 40 -6.32 5.90 -16.41
C GLN A 40 -5.17 5.21 -15.64
N ALA A 41 -4.44 5.95 -14.80
CA ALA A 41 -3.69 5.29 -13.73
C ALA A 41 -4.75 4.72 -12.78
N ILE A 42 -5.08 3.44 -12.93
CA ILE A 42 -5.93 2.72 -11.98
C ILE A 42 -5.25 2.87 -10.62
N LYS A 43 -5.94 3.54 -9.69
CA LYS A 43 -5.54 3.61 -8.29
C LYS A 43 -5.60 2.19 -7.72
N ILE A 44 -4.48 1.48 -7.69
CA ILE A 44 -4.37 0.20 -7.01
C ILE A 44 -4.03 0.51 -5.54
N GLN A 45 -4.96 1.18 -4.86
CA GLN A 45 -4.86 1.32 -3.41
C GLN A 45 -5.14 -0.03 -2.78
N ASN A 46 -4.19 -0.56 -2.02
CA ASN A 46 -4.49 -1.63 -1.09
C ASN A 46 -4.76 -1.06 0.31
N THR A 47 -5.59 -1.76 1.06
CA THR A 47 -5.93 -1.45 2.45
C THR A 47 -5.27 -2.49 3.34
N LYS A 48 -5.42 -2.37 4.66
CA LYS A 48 -4.98 -3.43 5.59
C LYS A 48 -5.59 -4.79 5.23
N GLU A 49 -6.87 -4.83 4.86
CA GLU A 49 -7.61 -6.05 4.52
C GLU A 49 -7.16 -6.66 3.18
N THR A 50 -6.65 -5.83 2.26
CA THR A 50 -6.15 -6.24 0.94
C THR A 50 -4.63 -6.14 0.84
N ALA A 51 -3.94 -6.10 1.99
CA ALA A 51 -2.50 -5.90 2.09
C ALA A 51 -1.74 -6.91 1.22
N MET A 52 -0.73 -6.42 0.51
CA MET A 52 0.09 -7.25 -0.38
C MET A 52 0.88 -8.27 0.46
N PRO A 53 0.78 -9.58 0.17
CA PRO A 53 1.60 -10.57 0.87
C PRO A 53 3.09 -10.30 0.67
N THR A 54 3.86 -10.34 1.76
CA THR A 54 5.32 -10.25 1.76
C THR A 54 5.93 -11.41 2.55
N ALA A 55 7.22 -11.66 2.35
CA ALA A 55 7.99 -12.62 3.13
C ALA A 55 9.36 -12.02 3.51
N PRO A 56 9.98 -12.49 4.60
CA PRO A 56 11.33 -12.10 4.96
C PRO A 56 12.31 -12.31 3.80
N ARG A 57 13.28 -11.40 3.70
CA ARG A 57 14.30 -11.28 2.63
C ARG A 57 13.77 -10.87 1.27
N ASN A 58 12.45 -10.66 1.12
CA ASN A 58 11.90 -10.09 -0.11
C ASN A 58 12.11 -8.59 -0.15
N LYS A 59 12.39 -8.11 -1.36
CA LYS A 59 12.48 -6.70 -1.70
C LYS A 59 11.34 -6.36 -2.65
N HIS A 60 10.54 -5.37 -2.28
CA HIS A 60 9.48 -4.82 -3.11
C HIS A 60 9.91 -3.50 -3.72
N ILE A 61 9.58 -3.33 -5.00
CA ILE A 61 9.64 -2.05 -5.67
C ILE A 61 8.21 -1.53 -5.72
N VAL A 62 7.98 -0.41 -5.04
CA VAL A 62 6.65 0.16 -4.84
C VAL A 62 6.56 1.49 -5.60
N TYR A 63 5.37 1.79 -6.13
CA TYR A 63 5.08 3.01 -6.86
C TYR A 63 3.79 3.61 -6.32
N MET A 64 3.89 4.77 -5.68
CA MET A 64 2.73 5.53 -5.19
C MET A 64 2.57 6.77 -6.07
N LEU A 65 1.37 7.05 -6.57
CA LEU A 65 1.07 8.15 -7.48
C LEU A 65 0.20 9.24 -6.85
N PHE A 66 -0.66 8.90 -5.89
CA PHE A 66 -1.64 9.83 -5.32
C PHE A 66 -1.25 10.25 -3.90
N ALA A 67 -1.55 11.50 -3.53
CA ALA A 67 -1.16 12.06 -2.23
C ALA A 67 -1.77 11.32 -1.02
N ASP A 68 -2.96 10.75 -1.21
CA ASP A 68 -3.73 10.00 -0.23
C ASP A 68 -3.52 8.48 -0.35
N GLU A 69 -2.53 8.05 -1.13
CA GLU A 69 -2.22 6.64 -1.31
C GLU A 69 -1.58 6.06 -0.06
N GLU A 70 -2.06 4.87 0.30
CA GLU A 70 -1.43 4.02 1.29
C GLU A 70 -1.09 2.69 0.60
N ASP A 71 0.10 2.17 0.93
CA ASP A 71 0.51 0.83 0.52
C ASP A 71 0.73 -0.05 1.75
N TRP A 72 -0.02 -1.16 1.81
CA TRP A 72 -0.01 -2.11 2.89
C TRP A 72 0.66 -3.44 2.51
N PHE A 73 1.49 -3.98 3.40
CA PHE A 73 2.15 -5.27 3.22
C PHE A 73 1.87 -6.16 4.42
N LYS A 74 1.59 -7.44 4.20
CA LYS A 74 1.30 -8.41 5.27
C LYS A 74 2.28 -9.57 5.25
N TRP A 75 2.83 -9.91 6.41
CA TRP A 75 3.52 -11.18 6.63
C TRP A 75 2.95 -11.89 7.85
N THR A 76 2.67 -13.19 7.72
CA THR A 76 2.24 -14.04 8.83
C THR A 76 3.41 -14.95 9.23
N ASN A 77 3.74 -14.94 10.52
CA ASN A 77 4.75 -15.82 11.06
C ASN A 77 4.17 -17.23 11.21
N ASN A 78 4.62 -18.15 10.36
CA ASN A 78 4.25 -19.58 10.42
C ASN A 78 5.51 -20.45 10.62
N THR A 79 6.50 -19.94 11.37
CA THR A 79 7.81 -20.61 11.52
C THR A 79 7.83 -21.64 12.66
N GLY A 80 6.77 -21.73 13.46
CA GLY A 80 6.70 -22.55 14.67
C GLY A 80 7.36 -21.91 15.89
N LYS A 81 7.88 -20.67 15.76
CA LYS A 81 8.62 -19.94 16.80
C LYS A 81 8.40 -18.43 16.69
N PRO A 82 8.54 -17.66 17.79
CA PRO A 82 8.53 -16.21 17.70
C PRO A 82 9.70 -15.67 16.89
N GLN A 83 9.48 -14.55 16.20
CA GLN A 83 10.47 -13.91 15.33
C GLN A 83 10.61 -12.43 15.69
N PHE A 84 11.84 -11.92 15.70
CA PHE A 84 12.10 -10.49 15.60
C PHE A 84 12.11 -10.08 14.13
N VAL A 85 11.32 -9.07 13.82
CA VAL A 85 11.16 -8.53 12.47
C VAL A 85 11.79 -7.14 12.38
N GLU A 86 12.43 -6.91 11.25
CA GLU A 86 12.94 -5.62 10.81
C GLU A 86 12.32 -5.29 9.46
N ALA A 87 11.90 -4.03 9.28
CA ALA A 87 11.50 -3.51 7.98
C ALA A 87 12.32 -2.27 7.63
N SER A 88 12.74 -2.16 6.38
CA SER A 88 13.45 -1.01 5.84
C SER A 88 12.70 -0.41 4.66
N LEU A 89 12.66 0.92 4.60
CA LEU A 89 12.03 1.70 3.55
C LEU A 89 12.98 2.78 3.03
N ALA A 90 13.37 2.69 1.77
CA ALA A 90 14.16 3.72 1.09
C ALA A 90 13.31 4.43 0.03
N ALA A 91 13.36 5.77 0.03
CA ALA A 91 12.76 6.62 -0.98
C ALA A 91 13.81 6.97 -2.02
N LEU A 92 13.81 6.22 -3.13
CA LEU A 92 14.74 6.44 -4.24
C LEU A 92 14.23 7.48 -5.24
N GLY A 93 13.02 8.01 -5.02
CA GLY A 93 12.43 9.12 -5.75
C GLY A 93 13.10 10.47 -5.46
N GLU A 94 12.57 11.52 -6.09
CA GLU A 94 13.22 12.83 -6.12
C GLU A 94 12.54 13.90 -5.26
N LYS A 95 11.23 13.78 -5.02
CA LYS A 95 10.44 14.87 -4.44
C LYS A 95 9.64 14.44 -3.23
N ASN A 96 9.08 13.23 -3.23
CA ASN A 96 8.16 12.83 -2.18
C ASN A 96 8.89 12.12 -1.04
N SER A 97 8.35 12.29 0.18
CA SER A 97 8.88 11.61 1.36
C SER A 97 7.81 10.70 1.94
N VAL A 98 8.20 9.48 2.31
CA VAL A 98 7.28 8.45 2.77
C VAL A 98 7.57 8.06 4.22
N ARG A 99 6.51 7.77 4.95
CA ARG A 99 6.54 7.30 6.32
C ARG A 99 6.13 5.85 6.38
N MET A 100 6.78 5.11 7.27
CA MET A 100 6.48 3.72 7.54
C MET A 100 5.79 3.59 8.90
N ALA A 101 4.80 2.70 8.97
CA ALA A 101 4.21 2.25 10.23
C ALA A 101 4.07 0.73 10.23
N ALA A 102 3.88 0.14 11.41
CA ALA A 102 3.62 -1.28 11.56
C ALA A 102 2.49 -1.55 12.57
N GLN A 103 1.76 -2.64 12.36
CA GLN A 103 0.73 -3.13 13.26
C GLN A 103 0.82 -4.65 13.34
N ILE A 104 0.65 -5.22 14.53
CA ILE A 104 0.69 -6.67 14.74
C ILE A 104 -0.73 -7.12 15.10
N GLU A 105 -1.26 -8.08 14.36
CA GLU A 105 -2.50 -8.81 14.64
C GLU A 105 -2.10 -10.14 15.26
N TYR A 106 -2.43 -10.32 16.54
CA TYR A 106 -2.10 -11.53 17.30
C TYR A 106 -3.14 -12.63 17.06
N ASP A 107 -4.41 -12.23 17.03
CA ASP A 107 -5.56 -13.07 16.72
C ASP A 107 -6.73 -12.21 16.18
N ALA A 108 -7.92 -12.79 16.06
CA ALA A 108 -9.09 -12.11 15.49
C ALA A 108 -9.57 -10.88 16.29
N ASP A 109 -9.32 -10.84 17.61
CA ASP A 109 -9.82 -9.82 18.51
C ASP A 109 -8.70 -8.97 19.14
N HIS A 110 -7.43 -9.35 18.94
CA HIS A 110 -6.28 -8.66 19.53
C HIS A 110 -5.28 -8.18 18.48
N GLU A 111 -5.07 -6.86 18.46
CA GLU A 111 -4.05 -6.21 17.67
C GLU A 111 -3.29 -5.15 18.47
N SER A 112 -2.04 -4.89 18.08
CA SER A 112 -1.29 -3.76 18.58
C SER A 112 -1.88 -2.45 18.06
N PRO A 113 -1.61 -1.32 18.73
CA PRO A 113 -1.74 -0.01 18.09
C PRO A 113 -0.86 0.07 16.84
N LEU A 114 -1.19 1.00 15.95
CA LEU A 114 -0.34 1.33 14.81
C LEU A 114 0.91 2.07 15.29
N MET A 115 2.05 1.42 15.18
CA MET A 115 3.36 1.96 15.54
C MET A 115 3.92 2.75 14.37
N ILE A 116 3.91 4.08 14.47
CA ILE A 116 4.41 4.96 13.42
C ILE A 116 5.91 5.17 13.66
N HIS A 117 6.73 4.99 12.62
CA HIS A 117 8.16 5.30 12.72
C HIS A 117 8.37 6.82 12.73
N ASP A 118 9.19 7.32 13.66
CA ASP A 118 9.43 8.76 13.82
C ASP A 118 10.20 9.35 12.62
N GLU A 119 11.16 8.60 12.09
CA GLU A 119 11.91 9.02 10.91
C GLU A 119 11.12 8.78 9.62
N VAL A 120 11.36 9.66 8.65
CA VAL A 120 10.74 9.67 7.32
C VAL A 120 11.79 9.36 6.27
N ALA A 121 11.49 8.46 5.33
CA ALA A 121 12.35 8.24 4.18
C ALA A 121 12.25 9.45 3.23
N LYS A 122 13.32 10.24 3.21
CA LYS A 122 13.45 11.45 2.38
C LYS A 122 13.91 11.09 0.96
N PRO A 123 13.59 11.94 -0.04
CA PRO A 123 14.09 11.77 -1.39
C PRO A 123 15.60 11.53 -1.46
N HIS A 124 16.03 10.71 -2.41
CA HIS A 124 17.42 10.30 -2.64
C HIS A 124 18.13 9.61 -1.45
N TRP A 125 17.41 9.27 -0.38
CA TRP A 125 18.01 8.62 0.79
C TRP A 125 18.08 7.11 0.59
N ARG A 126 19.24 6.64 0.12
CA ARG A 126 19.47 5.22 -0.20
C ARG A 126 19.48 4.28 1.01
N GLU A 127 19.92 4.78 2.16
CA GLU A 127 19.97 4.00 3.40
C GLU A 127 18.56 3.76 3.96
N GLY A 128 17.63 4.68 3.68
CA GLY A 128 16.24 4.58 4.08
C GLY A 128 16.04 4.74 5.58
N VAL A 129 14.83 4.41 6.03
CA VAL A 129 14.47 4.30 7.45
C VAL A 129 14.23 2.84 7.80
N THR A 130 14.57 2.46 9.03
CA THR A 130 14.48 1.06 9.46
C THR A 130 13.78 0.93 10.80
N MET A 131 12.64 0.23 10.82
CA MET A 131 11.96 -0.18 12.04
C MET A 131 12.48 -1.55 12.48
N LYS A 132 12.96 -1.65 13.72
CA LYS A 132 13.63 -2.84 14.28
C LYS A 132 12.95 -3.32 15.56
N GLY A 133 13.20 -4.57 15.90
CA GLY A 133 12.80 -5.14 17.20
C GLY A 133 11.31 -5.45 17.31
N LEU A 134 10.61 -5.61 16.18
CA LEU A 134 9.20 -5.95 16.17
C LEU A 134 9.05 -7.44 16.50
N TYR A 135 8.58 -7.75 17.70
CA TYR A 135 8.37 -9.11 18.15
C TYR A 135 7.05 -9.67 17.61
N VAL A 136 7.12 -10.70 16.77
CA VAL A 136 5.96 -11.35 16.13
C VAL A 136 5.87 -12.81 16.60
N PRO A 137 4.90 -13.16 17.46
CA PRO A 137 4.65 -14.55 17.86
C PRO A 137 4.39 -15.48 16.67
N ASP A 138 4.50 -16.78 16.88
CA ASP A 138 4.03 -17.76 15.89
C ASP A 138 2.51 -17.66 15.73
N GLY A 139 2.01 -17.77 14.50
CA GLY A 139 0.61 -17.57 14.12
C GLY A 139 0.19 -16.11 13.95
N ALA A 140 0.94 -15.14 14.50
CA ALA A 140 0.61 -13.73 14.39
C ALA A 140 0.97 -13.15 13.01
N SER A 141 0.24 -12.10 12.61
CA SER A 141 0.51 -11.35 11.38
C SER A 141 1.05 -9.96 11.70
N ILE A 142 2.06 -9.52 10.96
CA ILE A 142 2.51 -8.14 10.96
C ILE A 142 2.13 -7.47 9.64
N TYR A 143 1.57 -6.27 9.76
CA TYR A 143 1.22 -5.38 8.68
C TYR A 143 2.18 -4.20 8.69
N PHE A 144 2.69 -3.83 7.52
CA PHE A 144 3.45 -2.60 7.30
C PHE A 144 2.63 -1.68 6.43
N ARG A 145 2.60 -0.40 6.80
CA ARG A 145 1.93 0.64 6.05
C ARG A 145 2.94 1.67 5.58
N MET A 146 2.86 2.03 4.31
CA MET A 146 3.58 3.13 3.70
C MET A 146 2.59 4.24 3.36
N THR A 147 2.87 5.45 3.78
CA THR A 147 2.06 6.64 3.46
C THR A 147 2.96 7.79 3.06
N TYR A 148 2.43 8.74 2.30
CA TYR A 148 3.12 10.01 2.11
C TYR A 148 3.15 10.81 3.40
N GLU A 149 4.34 11.30 3.77
CA GLU A 149 4.48 12.37 4.77
C GLU A 149 4.40 13.74 4.07
N LYS A 150 5.07 13.85 2.93
CA LYS A 150 5.08 15.04 2.09
C LYS A 150 4.93 14.62 0.65
N PHE A 151 3.82 15.01 0.05
CA PHE A 151 3.54 14.85 -1.37
C PHE A 151 3.72 16.19 -2.07
N ILE A 152 4.63 16.24 -3.05
CA ILE A 152 4.93 17.46 -3.82
C ILE A 152 4.32 17.36 -5.20
N VAL A 153 4.48 16.22 -5.89
CA VAL A 153 3.98 16.03 -7.24
C VAL A 153 3.54 14.58 -7.49
N PRO A 154 2.50 14.37 -8.32
CA PRO A 154 2.11 13.05 -8.80
C PRO A 154 3.14 12.56 -9.81
N MET A 155 4.17 11.86 -9.32
CA MET A 155 5.14 11.19 -10.17
C MET A 155 5.35 9.76 -9.71
N LYS A 156 5.68 8.88 -10.66
CA LYS A 156 6.05 7.50 -10.36
C LYS A 156 7.42 7.47 -9.67
N GLU A 157 7.42 7.48 -8.34
CA GLU A 157 8.63 7.33 -7.54
C GLU A 157 8.88 5.87 -7.17
N THR A 158 10.15 5.49 -7.09
CA THR A 158 10.55 4.13 -6.71
C THR A 158 10.84 4.08 -5.22
N TYR A 159 10.12 3.23 -4.51
CA TYR A 159 10.45 2.90 -3.13
C TYR A 159 10.96 1.48 -3.04
N VAL A 160 11.93 1.27 -2.16
CA VAL A 160 12.45 -0.06 -1.84
C VAL A 160 12.00 -0.41 -0.43
N PHE A 161 11.10 -1.39 -0.35
CA PHE A 161 10.63 -1.95 0.90
C PHE A 161 11.22 -3.35 1.10
N LYS A 162 11.80 -3.61 2.27
CA LYS A 162 12.43 -4.90 2.59
C LYS A 162 12.04 -5.32 4.00
N VAL A 163 11.68 -6.59 4.15
CA VAL A 163 11.43 -7.22 5.46
C VAL A 163 12.55 -8.22 5.73
N ASN A 164 13.05 -8.28 6.96
CA ASN A 164 13.94 -9.32 7.47
C ASN A 164 13.34 -9.91 8.74
N SER A 165 13.63 -11.17 9.03
CA SER A 165 13.29 -11.79 10.31
C SER A 165 14.41 -12.68 10.81
N HIS A 166 14.46 -12.86 12.13
CA HIS A 166 15.30 -13.84 12.80
C HIS A 166 14.60 -14.37 14.06
N GLU A 167 15.00 -15.55 14.53
CA GLU A 167 14.44 -16.17 15.73
C GLU A 167 14.67 -15.28 16.96
N ALA A 168 13.63 -15.14 17.78
CA ALA A 168 13.75 -14.52 19.10
C ALA A 168 14.29 -15.59 20.07
N ASN A 169 15.57 -15.46 20.45
CA ASN A 169 16.24 -16.35 21.41
C ASN A 169 15.67 -16.23 22.83
#